data_AF-A0A7S2W908-F1
#
_entry.id   AF-A0A7S2W908-F1
#
_cell.length_a   1.000
_cell.length_b   1.000
_cell.length_c   1.000
_cell.angle_alpha   90.00
_cell.angle_beta   90.00
_cell.angle_gamma   90.00
#
_symmetry.space_group_name_H-M   'P 1'
#
loop_
_entity.id
_entity.type
_entity.pdbx_description
1 polymer ?
#
loop_
_entity_poly.entity_id
_entity_poly.type
_entity_poly.pdbx_seq_one_letter_code
_entity_poly.pdbx_strand_id
1 'polypeptide(L)'
;RLTRAHSYWVLLRDMIQGIAEIVANGNTVHSTVSLGQENMKTLANLRDLMGATVLEALAGDLVAFSVVSGEALLALRARAETLAAELAPQAIGLVDAWDFTDAQLGHSAIGANDGDLYRRLFEYAQQEPLNQPDGPKQHIEHLKRLTSRAKL
;
A
#
# COMPACT_ATOMS: atom_id res chain seq x y z
N ARG A 1 -15.39 -14.93 10.68
CA ARG A 1 -15.16 -15.46 9.31
C ARG A 1 -16.21 -14.93 8.35
N LEU A 2 -17.51 -15.20 8.61
CA LEU A 2 -18.62 -14.64 7.82
C LEU A 2 -18.60 -13.10 7.70
N THR A 3 -18.42 -12.37 8.80
CA THR A 3 -18.37 -10.90 8.78
C THR A 3 -17.27 -10.37 7.86
N ARG A 4 -16.09 -11.01 7.89
CA ARG A 4 -14.96 -10.63 7.03
C ARG A 4 -15.27 -10.88 5.56
N ALA A 5 -15.84 -12.04 5.24
CA ALA A 5 -16.28 -12.35 3.87
C ALA A 5 -17.35 -11.37 3.37
N HIS A 6 -18.31 -11.01 4.23
CA HIS A 6 -19.34 -10.02 3.91
C HIS A 6 -18.75 -8.63 3.66
N SER A 7 -17.86 -8.15 4.54
CA SER A 7 -17.17 -6.86 4.35
C SER A 7 -16.38 -6.82 3.04
N TYR A 8 -15.64 -7.88 2.72
CA TYR A 8 -14.91 -7.95 1.45
C TYR A 8 -15.83 -7.97 0.24
N TRP A 9 -16.93 -8.70 0.31
CA TRP A 9 -17.92 -8.71 -0.76
C TRP A 9 -18.54 -7.33 -1.00
N VAL A 10 -18.89 -6.61 0.08
CA VAL A 10 -19.41 -5.24 0.00
C VAL A 10 -18.39 -4.32 -0.67
N LEU A 11 -17.13 -4.34 -0.22
CA LEU A 11 -16.07 -3.51 -0.80
C LEU A 11 -15.86 -3.77 -2.29
N LEU A 12 -15.78 -5.05 -2.69
CA LEU A 12 -15.59 -5.42 -4.09
C LEU A 12 -16.79 -5.03 -4.95
N ARG A 13 -18.01 -5.26 -4.45
CA ARG A 13 -19.26 -4.84 -5.11
C ARG A 13 -19.28 -3.34 -5.33
N ASP A 14 -19.01 -2.56 -4.29
CA ASP A 14 -19.06 -1.11 -4.34
C ASP A 14 -18.02 -0.56 -5.32
N MET A 15 -16.84 -1.18 -5.40
CA MET A 15 -15.82 -0.79 -6.37
C MET A 15 -16.21 -1.15 -7.83
N ILE A 16 -16.79 -2.32 -8.06
CA ILE A 16 -17.33 -2.70 -9.38
C ILE A 16 -18.41 -1.72 -9.82
N GLN A 17 -19.34 -1.40 -8.91
CA GLN A 17 -20.44 -0.50 -9.19
C GLN A 17 -19.94 0.92 -9.47
N GLY A 18 -19.01 1.44 -8.65
CA GLY A 18 -18.42 2.76 -8.86
C GLY A 18 -17.73 2.90 -10.21
N ILE A 19 -16.97 1.89 -10.65
CA ILE A 19 -16.34 1.89 -11.98
C ILE A 19 -17.40 1.85 -13.09
N ALA A 20 -18.45 1.04 -12.94
CA ALA A 20 -19.52 0.94 -13.92
C ALA A 20 -20.30 2.26 -14.07
N GLU A 21 -20.56 2.96 -12.96
CA GLU A 21 -21.20 4.29 -12.96
C GLU A 21 -20.35 5.33 -13.68
N ILE A 22 -19.04 5.33 -13.47
CA ILE A 22 -18.11 6.22 -14.17
C ILE A 22 -18.13 5.97 -15.69
N VAL A 23 -18.16 4.70 -16.11
CA VAL A 23 -18.28 4.32 -17.52
C VAL A 23 -19.63 4.76 -18.10
N ALA A 24 -20.72 4.58 -17.36
CA ALA A 24 -22.07 4.99 -17.78
C ALA A 24 -22.19 6.51 -17.98
N ASN A 25 -21.46 7.30 -17.18
CA ASN A 25 -21.42 8.76 -17.27
C ASN A 25 -20.43 9.29 -18.33
N GLY A 26 -19.99 8.44 -19.28
CA GLY A 26 -19.07 8.84 -20.34
C GLY A 26 -17.66 9.15 -19.85
N ASN A 27 -17.17 8.38 -18.87
CA ASN A 27 -15.88 8.57 -18.19
C ASN A 27 -15.75 9.89 -17.42
N THR A 28 -16.86 10.54 -17.10
CA THR A 28 -16.83 11.78 -16.32
C THR A 28 -16.94 11.48 -14.83
N VAL A 29 -16.00 12.04 -14.06
CA VAL A 29 -16.06 12.06 -12.60
C VAL A 29 -16.42 13.48 -12.18
N HIS A 30 -17.49 13.64 -11.39
CA HIS A 30 -17.98 14.95 -10.90
C HIS A 30 -18.05 16.05 -11.97
N SER A 31 -18.58 15.73 -13.15
CA SER A 31 -18.91 16.67 -14.25
C SER A 31 -17.77 17.57 -14.79
N THR A 32 -16.52 17.37 -14.36
CA THR A 32 -15.41 18.31 -14.64
C THR A 32 -14.17 17.64 -15.23
N VAL A 33 -13.96 16.35 -14.98
CA VAL A 33 -12.78 15.61 -15.47
C VAL A 33 -13.21 14.38 -16.26
N SER A 34 -12.81 14.32 -17.53
CA SER A 34 -12.96 13.12 -18.37
C SER A 34 -11.73 12.23 -18.20
N LEU A 35 -11.95 10.98 -17.77
CA LEU A 35 -10.88 9.99 -17.67
C LEU A 35 -10.54 9.44 -19.05
N GLY A 36 -9.26 9.48 -19.40
CA GLY A 36 -8.74 8.80 -20.58
C GLY A 36 -8.98 7.29 -20.53
N GLN A 37 -9.02 6.64 -21.70
CA GLN A 37 -9.23 5.20 -21.81
C GLN A 37 -8.18 4.39 -21.04
N GLU A 38 -6.95 4.89 -20.97
CA GLU A 38 -5.86 4.26 -20.22
C GLU A 38 -6.13 4.25 -18.71
N ASN A 39 -6.59 5.36 -18.13
CA ASN A 39 -6.93 5.43 -16.71
C ASN A 39 -8.09 4.50 -16.36
N MET A 40 -9.08 4.39 -17.26
CA MET A 40 -10.18 3.44 -17.07
C MET A 40 -9.68 1.98 -17.08
N LYS A 41 -8.74 1.66 -17.98
CA LYS A 41 -8.10 0.34 -18.01
C LYS A 41 -7.33 0.07 -16.71
N THR A 42 -6.59 1.07 -16.21
CA THR A 42 -5.86 0.96 -14.93
C THR A 42 -6.81 0.70 -13.77
N LEU A 43 -7.95 1.39 -13.69
CA LEU A 43 -8.97 1.15 -12.66
C LEU A 43 -9.59 -0.25 -12.76
N ALA A 44 -9.84 -0.73 -13.98
CA ALA A 44 -10.33 -2.09 -14.20
C ALA A 44 -9.28 -3.15 -13.77
N ASN A 45 -8.01 -2.94 -14.08
CA ASN A 45 -6.92 -3.82 -13.64
C ASN A 45 -6.78 -3.82 -12.11
N LEU A 46 -6.89 -2.65 -11.46
CA LEU A 46 -6.86 -2.52 -10.00
C LEU A 46 -8.03 -3.27 -9.35
N ARG A 47 -9.21 -3.22 -9.97
CA ARG A 47 -10.39 -3.99 -9.56
C ARG A 47 -10.18 -5.48 -9.63
N ASP A 48 -9.62 -5.95 -10.73
CA ASP A 48 -9.37 -7.38 -10.90
C ASP A 48 -8.29 -7.86 -9.91
N LEU A 49 -7.28 -7.03 -9.64
CA LEU A 49 -6.25 -7.32 -8.64
C LEU A 49 -6.82 -7.36 -7.21
N MET A 50 -7.69 -6.41 -6.84
CA MET A 50 -8.39 -6.42 -5.56
C MET A 50 -9.28 -7.67 -5.43
N GLY A 51 -10.01 -8.03 -6.48
CA GLY A 51 -10.82 -9.25 -6.51
C GLY A 51 -9.97 -10.51 -6.28
N ALA A 52 -8.83 -10.62 -6.96
CA ALA A 52 -7.92 -11.76 -6.82
C ALA A 52 -7.33 -11.86 -5.40
N THR A 53 -6.90 -10.74 -4.82
CA THR A 53 -6.34 -10.72 -3.45
C THR A 53 -7.39 -11.04 -2.37
N VAL A 54 -8.63 -10.57 -2.54
CA VAL A 54 -9.75 -10.94 -1.66
C VAL A 54 -10.08 -12.43 -1.73
N LEU A 55 -10.14 -12.98 -2.94
CA LEU A 55 -10.40 -14.40 -3.16
C LEU A 55 -9.27 -15.27 -2.58
N GLU A 56 -8.02 -14.84 -2.71
CA GLU A 56 -6.89 -15.50 -2.07
C GLU A 56 -6.98 -15.45 -0.54
N ALA A 57 -7.39 -14.32 0.04
CA ALA A 57 -7.60 -14.19 1.47
C ALA A 57 -8.72 -15.11 2.01
N LEU A 58 -9.66 -15.51 1.15
CA LEU A 58 -10.76 -16.43 1.46
C LEU A 58 -10.54 -17.86 0.93
N ALA A 59 -9.37 -18.15 0.34
CA ALA A 59 -9.09 -19.40 -0.38
C ALA A 59 -9.39 -20.66 0.45
N GLY A 60 -9.04 -20.63 1.75
CA GLY A 60 -9.28 -21.76 2.65
C GLY A 60 -10.77 -22.10 2.79
N ASP A 61 -11.64 -21.08 2.89
CA ASP A 61 -13.08 -21.29 2.99
C ASP A 61 -13.65 -21.71 1.62
N LEU A 62 -13.18 -21.12 0.51
CA LEU A 62 -13.65 -21.44 -0.85
C LEU A 62 -13.36 -22.88 -1.26
N VAL A 63 -12.18 -23.41 -0.90
CA VAL A 63 -11.82 -24.82 -1.13
C VAL A 63 -12.62 -25.74 -0.20
N ALA A 64 -12.78 -25.36 1.07
CA ALA A 64 -13.55 -26.16 2.02
C ALA A 64 -15.02 -26.35 1.59
N PHE A 65 -15.62 -25.32 0.99
CA PHE A 65 -16.98 -25.40 0.45
C PHE A 65 -17.06 -25.91 -0.99
N SER A 66 -15.93 -26.36 -1.59
CA SER A 66 -15.86 -26.83 -2.98
C SER A 66 -16.38 -25.82 -4.01
N VAL A 67 -16.30 -24.51 -3.69
CA VAL A 67 -16.72 -23.42 -4.59
C VAL A 67 -15.67 -23.18 -5.67
N VAL A 68 -14.38 -23.36 -5.33
CA VAL A 68 -13.24 -23.15 -6.22
C VAL A 68 -12.27 -24.32 -6.09
N SER A 69 -11.76 -24.82 -7.22
CA SER A 69 -10.74 -25.87 -7.23
C SER A 69 -9.36 -25.32 -6.85
N GLY A 70 -8.47 -26.18 -6.34
CA GLY A 70 -7.08 -25.80 -6.06
C GLY A 70 -6.34 -25.28 -7.30
N GLU A 71 -6.62 -25.87 -8.47
CA GLU A 71 -6.05 -25.43 -9.75
C GLU A 71 -6.52 -24.04 -10.14
N ALA A 72 -7.81 -23.72 -9.94
CA ALA A 72 -8.34 -22.39 -10.21
C ALA A 72 -7.72 -21.33 -9.29
N LEU A 73 -7.39 -21.66 -8.04
CA LEU A 73 -6.66 -20.77 -7.14
C LEU A 73 -5.20 -20.52 -7.60
N LEU A 74 -4.52 -21.54 -8.11
CA LEU A 74 -3.18 -21.37 -8.68
C LEU A 74 -3.22 -20.46 -9.92
N ALA A 75 -4.21 -20.66 -10.80
CA ALA A 75 -4.41 -19.79 -11.95
C ALA A 75 -4.72 -18.34 -11.53
N LEU A 76 -5.52 -18.16 -10.47
CA LEU A 76 -5.85 -16.85 -9.92
C LEU A 76 -4.61 -16.12 -9.39
N ARG A 77 -3.71 -16.83 -8.69
CA ARG A 77 -2.44 -16.28 -8.21
C ARG A 77 -1.55 -15.80 -9.35
N ALA A 78 -1.36 -16.64 -10.37
CA ALA A 78 -0.59 -16.27 -11.55
C ALA A 78 -1.19 -15.03 -12.26
N ARG A 79 -2.54 -14.93 -12.31
CA ARG A 79 -3.22 -13.75 -12.84
C ARG A 79 -2.99 -12.51 -11.97
N ALA A 80 -3.00 -12.65 -10.64
CA ALA A 80 -2.72 -11.54 -9.72
C ALA A 80 -1.30 -11.00 -9.89
N GLU A 81 -0.29 -11.88 -10.02
CA GLU A 81 1.09 -11.49 -10.30
C GLU A 81 1.22 -10.75 -11.63
N THR A 82 0.54 -11.24 -12.67
CA THR A 82 0.51 -10.59 -13.99
C THR A 82 -0.13 -9.20 -13.90
N LEU A 83 -1.28 -9.07 -13.23
CA LEU A 83 -1.97 -7.80 -13.04
C LEU A 83 -1.13 -6.80 -12.23
N ALA A 84 -0.42 -7.28 -11.21
CA ALA A 84 0.49 -6.44 -10.42
C ALA A 84 1.65 -5.91 -11.29
N ALA A 85 2.22 -6.75 -12.16
CA ALA A 85 3.25 -6.33 -13.10
C ALA A 85 2.71 -5.33 -14.14
N GLU A 86 1.48 -5.54 -14.64
CA GLU A 86 0.81 -4.60 -15.56
C GLU A 86 0.53 -3.25 -14.93
N LEU A 87 0.21 -3.21 -13.62
CA LEU A 87 -0.10 -2.00 -12.86
C LEU A 87 1.13 -1.27 -12.33
N ALA A 88 2.28 -1.93 -12.25
CA ALA A 88 3.51 -1.36 -11.68
C ALA A 88 3.89 0.01 -12.28
N PRO A 89 3.78 0.26 -13.62
CA PRO A 89 4.10 1.56 -14.18
C PRO A 89 3.12 2.68 -13.78
N GLN A 90 1.87 2.34 -13.47
CA GLN A 90 0.85 3.32 -13.06
C GLN A 90 0.74 3.45 -11.53
N ALA A 91 1.46 2.65 -10.76
CA ALA A 91 1.39 2.65 -9.31
C ALA A 91 1.71 4.02 -8.69
N ILE A 92 2.73 4.71 -9.20
CA ILE A 92 3.08 6.08 -8.75
C ILE A 92 1.93 7.04 -9.06
N GLY A 93 1.41 7.05 -10.29
CA GLY A 93 0.29 7.91 -10.66
C GLY A 93 -1.00 7.63 -9.88
N LEU A 94 -1.26 6.37 -9.49
CA LEU A 94 -2.39 6.02 -8.64
C LEU A 94 -2.26 6.55 -7.21
N VAL A 95 -1.04 6.58 -6.66
CA VAL A 95 -0.78 7.13 -5.33
C VAL A 95 -0.78 8.65 -5.37
N ASP A 96 -0.18 9.24 -6.40
CA ASP A 96 -0.14 10.71 -6.60
C ASP A 96 -1.52 11.29 -6.87
N ALA A 97 -2.45 10.52 -7.45
CA ALA A 97 -3.82 10.96 -7.70
C ALA A 97 -4.62 11.31 -6.43
N TRP A 98 -4.14 10.91 -5.24
CA TRP A 98 -4.71 11.34 -3.97
C TRP A 98 -4.33 12.77 -3.58
N ASP A 99 -3.33 13.36 -4.25
CA ASP A 99 -2.85 14.73 -4.07
C ASP A 99 -2.53 15.08 -2.61
N PHE A 100 -1.86 14.15 -1.91
CA PHE A 100 -1.41 14.37 -0.54
C PHE A 100 -0.15 15.24 -0.49
N THR A 101 -0.21 16.30 0.31
CA THR A 101 0.95 17.14 0.60
C THR A 101 1.88 16.46 1.62
N ASP A 102 3.18 16.80 1.59
CA ASP A 102 4.18 16.30 2.55
C ASP A 102 3.76 16.54 4.02
N ALA A 103 3.04 17.63 4.30
CA ALA A 103 2.50 17.92 5.63
C ALA A 103 1.39 16.95 6.05
N GLN A 104 0.51 16.56 5.12
CA GLN A 104 -0.53 15.55 5.37
C GLN A 104 0.07 14.15 5.54
N LEU A 105 1.20 13.86 4.89
CA LEU A 105 1.97 12.63 5.07
C LEU A 105 2.83 12.61 6.34
N GLY A 106 2.67 13.60 7.23
CA GLY A 106 3.39 13.67 8.50
C GLY A 106 4.89 13.91 8.34
N HIS A 107 5.29 14.61 7.28
CA HIS A 107 6.69 14.82 6.91
C HIS A 107 7.47 13.51 6.74
N SER A 108 6.86 12.52 6.07
CA SER A 108 7.54 11.27 5.76
C SER A 108 8.76 11.51 4.86
N ALA A 109 9.96 11.14 5.32
CA ALA A 109 11.18 11.23 4.51
C ALA A 109 11.18 10.25 3.33
N ILE A 110 10.54 9.10 3.46
CA ILE A 110 10.47 8.06 2.41
C ILE A 110 9.36 8.36 1.40
N GLY A 111 8.25 8.95 1.85
CA GLY A 111 7.11 9.33 1.02
C GLY A 111 7.18 10.77 0.49
N ALA A 112 8.36 11.37 0.45
CA ALA A 112 8.55 12.75 0.01
C ALA A 112 8.27 12.88 -1.50
N ASN A 113 7.48 13.88 -1.88
CA ASN A 113 7.11 14.13 -3.27
C ASN A 113 8.32 14.44 -4.18
N ASP A 114 9.35 15.10 -3.63
CA ASP A 114 10.58 15.46 -4.36
C ASP A 114 11.52 14.28 -4.65
N GLY A 115 11.26 13.11 -4.05
CA GLY A 115 12.09 11.91 -4.21
C GLY A 115 13.48 11.98 -3.54
N ASP A 116 13.81 13.04 -2.80
CA ASP A 116 15.13 13.20 -2.13
C ASP A 116 15.16 12.52 -0.75
N LEU A 117 14.88 11.21 -0.77
CA LEU A 117 14.68 10.42 0.45
C LEU A 117 15.95 10.34 1.31
N TYR A 118 17.12 10.17 0.68
CA TYR A 118 18.36 9.88 1.40
C TYR A 118 18.84 11.09 2.18
N ARG A 119 18.74 12.27 1.57
CA ARG A 119 19.08 13.52 2.24
C ARG A 119 18.14 13.79 3.41
N ARG A 120 16.82 13.66 3.21
CA ARG A 120 15.83 13.86 4.27
C ARG A 120 16.02 12.90 5.43
N LEU A 121 16.26 11.61 5.15
CA LEU A 121 16.56 10.62 6.20
C LEU A 121 17.83 10.97 6.98
N PHE A 122 18.86 11.45 6.30
CA PHE A 122 20.10 11.87 6.95
C PHE A 122 19.90 13.10 7.83
N GLU A 123 19.20 14.11 7.33
CA GLU A 123 18.83 15.31 8.10
C GLU A 123 17.99 14.95 9.33
N TYR A 124 17.05 14.00 9.20
CA TYR A 124 16.22 13.55 10.31
C TYR A 124 17.02 12.79 11.34
N ALA A 125 17.90 11.88 10.89
CA ALA A 125 18.80 11.17 11.78
C ALA A 125 19.70 12.16 12.56
N GLN A 126 20.17 13.24 11.95
CA GLN A 126 20.95 14.25 12.68
C GLN A 126 20.15 15.01 13.74
N GLN A 127 18.84 15.19 13.51
CA GLN A 127 17.96 15.90 14.44
C GLN A 127 17.51 15.03 15.62
N GLU A 128 17.67 13.70 15.54
CA GLU A 128 17.31 12.78 16.62
C GLU A 128 17.99 13.17 17.95
N PRO A 129 17.25 13.24 19.07
CA PRO A 129 17.79 13.63 20.38
C PRO A 129 19.00 12.79 20.83
N LEU A 130 19.05 11.53 20.42
CA LEU A 130 20.16 10.60 20.70
C LEU A 130 21.47 11.01 20.01
N ASN A 131 21.39 11.70 18.88
CA ASN A 131 22.55 12.14 18.10
C ASN A 131 23.00 13.55 18.49
N GLN A 132 22.30 14.21 19.41
CA GLN A 132 22.73 15.47 20.00
C GLN A 132 23.87 15.25 21.00
N PRO A 133 24.72 16.27 21.26
CA PRO A 133 25.87 16.16 22.17
C PRO A 133 25.51 15.66 23.58
N ASP A 134 24.26 15.88 24.01
CA ASP A 134 23.73 15.47 25.31
C ASP A 134 23.01 14.12 25.30
N GLY A 135 22.72 13.57 24.12
CA GLY A 135 21.84 12.41 23.92
C GLY A 135 22.29 11.14 24.65
N PRO A 136 23.51 10.62 24.42
CA PRO A 136 23.90 9.32 24.94
C PRO A 136 24.60 9.38 26.31
N LYS A 137 24.61 10.53 27.01
CA LYS A 137 25.42 10.72 28.24
C LYS A 137 25.19 9.64 29.30
N GLN A 138 23.94 9.35 29.63
CA GLN A 138 23.58 8.35 30.66
C GLN A 138 23.93 6.93 30.22
N HIS A 139 23.72 6.60 28.94
CA HIS A 139 24.02 5.29 28.39
C HIS A 139 25.53 5.04 28.34
N ILE A 140 26.31 6.04 27.91
CA ILE A 140 27.78 5.98 27.88
C ILE A 140 28.36 5.82 29.28
N GLU A 141 27.83 6.52 30.30
CA GLU A 141 28.29 6.34 31.68
C GLU A 141 28.01 4.94 32.21
N HIS A 142 26.84 4.37 31.90
CA HIS A 142 26.51 3.00 32.30
C HIS A 142 27.42 1.98 31.62
N LEU A 143 27.66 2.12 30.30
CA LEU A 143 28.57 1.25 29.55
C LEU A 143 30.01 1.34 30.07
N LYS A 144 30.50 2.53 30.41
CA LYS A 144 31.81 2.74 31.05
C LYS A 144 31.93 2.01 32.38
N ARG A 145 30.88 2.00 33.21
CA ARG A 145 30.85 1.27 34.50
C ARG A 145 30.85 -0.25 34.32
N LEU A 146 30.17 -0.76 33.29
CA LEU A 146 30.14 -2.20 33.01
C LEU A 146 31.49 -2.69 32.47
N THR A 147 32.10 -1.95 31.55
CA THR A 147 33.42 -2.31 31.00
C THR A 147 34.55 -2.17 32.01
N SER A 148 34.48 -1.24 32.97
CA SER A 148 35.48 -1.16 34.04
C SER A 148 35.36 -2.31 35.04
N ARG A 149 34.15 -2.82 35.29
CA ARG A 149 33.92 -4.00 36.13
C ARG A 149 34.33 -5.33 35.48
N ALA A 150 34.29 -5.41 34.15
CA ALA A 150 34.63 -6.63 33.40
C ALA A 150 36.15 -6.82 33.14
N LYS A 151 36.99 -5.85 33.51
CA LYS A 151 38.47 -5.92 33.37
C LYS A 151 39.19 -6.51 34.61
N LEU A 152 38.49 -7.29 35.45
CA LEU A 152 39.07 -8.10 36.54
C LEU A 152 39.28 -9.53 36.06
#